data_AF-A0A1E7JDF6-F1
#
_entry.id   AF-A0A1E7JDF6-F1
#
_cell.length_a   1.000
_cell.length_b   1.000
_cell.length_c   1.000
_cell.angle_alpha   90.00
_cell.angle_beta   90.00
_cell.angle_gamma   90.00
#
_symmetry.space_group_name_H-M   'P 1'
#
loop_
_entity.id
_entity.type
_entity.pdbx_description
1 polymer ?
#
loop_
_entity_poly.entity_id
_entity_poly.type
_entity_poly.pdbx_seq_one_letter_code
_entity_poly.pdbx_strand_id
1 'polypeptide(L)' 'MQKGTVVDLTAPLAIAASKLSLEHNLAMADSIILATAKQFNAILWTQDSGFKNINDVKYFPKK' A
#
# COMPACT_ATOMS: atom_id res chain seq x y z
N MET A 1 -3.82 -13.34 17.49
CA MET A 1 -4.44 -12.05 17.91
C MET A 1 -4.12 -10.99 16.88
N GLN A 2 -5.12 -10.28 16.37
CA GLN A 2 -4.93 -9.14 15.47
C GLN A 2 -4.56 -7.90 16.31
N LYS A 3 -3.52 -7.16 15.91
CA LYS A 3 -3.00 -5.99 16.64
C LYS A 3 -3.42 -4.64 16.02
N GLY A 4 -4.26 -4.66 15.00
CA GLY A 4 -4.75 -3.48 14.30
C GLY A 4 -6.11 -3.72 13.66
N THR A 5 -6.67 -2.68 13.05
CA THR A 5 -7.94 -2.75 12.33
C THR A 5 -7.76 -3.56 11.05
N VAL A 6 -8.56 -4.62 10.91
CA VAL A 6 -8.63 -5.37 9.66
C VAL A 6 -9.51 -4.61 8.69
N VAL A 7 -9.03 -4.46 7.46
CA VAL A 7 -9.77 -3.83 6.37
C VAL A 7 -10.07 -4.91 5.34
N ASP A 8 -11.35 -5.06 4.99
CA ASP A 8 -11.76 -5.98 3.95
C ASP A 8 -11.36 -5.46 2.55
N LEU A 9 -10.89 -6.38 1.70
CA LEU A 9 -10.64 -6.07 0.29
C LEU A 9 -11.98 -5.98 -0.46
N THR A 10 -12.57 -4.79 -0.46
CA THR A 10 -13.80 -4.50 -1.20
C THR A 10 -13.51 -4.27 -2.69
N ALA A 11 -14.54 -4.40 -3.55
CA ALA A 11 -14.38 -4.14 -4.99
C ALA A 11 -13.86 -2.72 -5.31
N PRO A 12 -14.33 -1.63 -4.66
CA PRO A 12 -13.74 -0.30 -4.86
C PRO A 12 -12.25 -0.24 -4.50
N LEU A 13 -11.84 -0.88 -3.40
CA LEU A 13 -10.43 -0.93 -2.98
C LEU A 13 -9.58 -1.74 -3.96
N ALA A 14 -10.10 -2.86 -4.48
CA ALA A 14 -9.43 -3.67 -5.50
C ALA A 14 -9.23 -2.90 -6.83
N ILE A 15 -10.22 -2.11 -7.25
CA ILE A 15 -10.12 -1.26 -8.45
C ILE A 15 -9.13 -0.10 -8.22
N ALA A 16 -9.10 0.49 -7.02
CA ALA A 16 -8.09 1.49 -6.69
C ALA A 16 -6.67 0.89 -6.71
N ALA A 17 -6.50 -0.31 -6.14
CA ALA A 17 -5.24 -1.04 -6.17
C ALA A 17 -4.81 -1.38 -7.60
N SER A 18 -5.71 -1.82 -8.48
CA SER A 18 -5.34 -2.12 -9.87
C SER A 18 -4.84 -0.89 -10.63
N LYS A 19 -5.40 0.29 -10.37
CA LYS A 19 -4.91 1.55 -10.94
C LYS A 19 -3.51 1.89 -10.45
N LEU A 20 -3.27 1.78 -9.14
CA LEU A 20 -1.95 2.03 -8.55
C LEU A 20 -0.89 1.02 -9.00
N SER A 21 -1.30 -0.24 -9.25
CA SER A 21 -0.42 -1.27 -9.82
C SER A 21 0.13 -0.85 -11.17
N LEU A 22 -0.74 -0.34 -12.05
CA LEU A 22 -0.33 0.16 -13.36
C LEU A 22 0.46 1.47 -13.26
N GLU A 23 0.04 2.40 -12.40
CA GLU A 23 0.68 3.71 -12.24
C GLU A 23 2.12 3.60 -11.71
N HIS A 24 2.34 2.75 -10.72
CA HIS A 24 3.63 2.60 -10.06
C HIS A 24 4.41 1.35 -10.50
N ASN A 25 3.87 0.58 -11.45
CA ASN A 25 4.39 -0.72 -11.86
C ASN A 25 4.64 -1.67 -10.66
N LEU A 26 3.71 -1.66 -9.70
CA LEU A 26 3.77 -2.47 -8.49
C LEU A 26 3.06 -3.81 -8.68
N ALA A 27 3.52 -4.84 -7.96
CA ALA A 27 2.76 -6.07 -7.85
C ALA A 27 1.38 -5.80 -7.25
N MET A 28 0.39 -6.64 -7.58
CA MET A 28 -0.99 -6.42 -7.12
C MET A 28 -1.10 -6.39 -5.58
N ALA A 29 -0.36 -7.25 -4.89
CA ALA A 29 -0.35 -7.27 -3.42
C ALA A 29 0.15 -5.94 -2.83
N ASP A 30 1.26 -5.43 -3.35
CA ASP A 30 1.84 -4.15 -2.96
C ASP A 30 0.90 -2.97 -3.21
N SER A 31 0.20 -3.04 -4.35
CA SER A 31 -0.79 -2.04 -4.73
C SER A 31 -2.03 -2.05 -3.84
N ILE A 32 -2.45 -3.24 -3.37
CA ILE A 32 -3.53 -3.37 -2.38
C ILE A 32 -3.12 -2.71 -1.05
N ILE A 33 -1.89 -2.93 -0.60
CA ILE A 33 -1.35 -2.31 0.62
C ILE A 33 -1.34 -0.78 0.46
N LEU A 34 -0.83 -0.26 -0.66
CA LEU A 34 -0.78 1.18 -0.93
C LEU A 34 -2.17 1.81 -1.05
N ALA A 35 -3.11 1.15 -1.75
CA ALA A 35 -4.48 1.61 -1.89
C ALA A 35 -5.17 1.69 -0.52
N THR A 36 -4.94 0.69 0.34
CA THR A 36 -5.49 0.66 1.69
C THR A 36 -4.95 1.82 2.51
N ALA A 37 -3.63 2.08 2.46
CA ALA A 37 -3.04 3.22 3.15
C ALA A 37 -3.65 4.56 2.68
N LYS A 38 -3.76 4.76 1.36
CA LYS A 38 -4.37 5.97 0.77
C LYS A 38 -5.84 6.14 1.15
N GLN A 39 -6.65 5.07 1.15
CA GLN A 39 -8.07 5.13 1.51
C GLN A 39 -8.30 5.69 2.93
N PHE A 40 -7.38 5.39 3.85
CA PHE A 40 -7.46 5.83 5.24
C PHE A 40 -6.53 7.02 5.56
N ASN A 41 -5.93 7.66 4.54
CA ASN A 41 -4.92 8.72 4.71
C ASN A 41 -3.81 8.32 5.70
N ALA A 42 -3.40 7.05 5.67
CA ALA A 42 -2.39 6.49 6.55
C ALA A 42 -1.01 6.53 5.89
N ILE A 43 0.03 6.67 6.71
CA ILE A 43 1.43 6.56 6.24
C ILE A 43 1.78 5.07 6.13
N LEU A 44 2.24 4.64 4.96
CA LEU A 44 2.74 3.28 4.77
C LEU A 44 4.20 3.20 5.21
N TRP A 45 4.46 2.49 6.32
CA TRP A 45 5.82 2.20 6.77
C TRP A 45 6.30 0.88 6.20
N THR A 46 7.43 0.88 5.51
CA THR A 46 7.95 -0.34 4.87
C THR A 46 9.47 -0.35 4.75
N GLN A 47 10.03 -1.55 4.66
CA GLN A 47 11.43 -1.79 4.30
C GLN A 47 11.57 -2.28 2.85
N ASP A 48 10.48 -2.26 2.09
CA ASP A 48 10.48 -2.62 0.69
C ASP A 48 10.86 -1.41 -0.17
N SER A 49 12.00 -1.52 -0.84
CA SER A 49 12.55 -0.48 -1.70
C SER A 49 11.68 -0.16 -2.91
N GLY A 50 10.75 -1.05 -3.29
CA GLY A 50 9.77 -0.82 -4.36
C GLY A 50 8.88 0.40 -4.11
N PHE A 51 8.69 0.80 -2.84
CA PHE A 51 7.83 1.92 -2.46
C PHE A 51 8.59 3.22 -2.18
N LYS A 52 9.93 3.23 -2.24
CA LYS A 52 10.79 4.32 -1.74
C LYS A 52 10.50 5.70 -2.36
N ASN A 53 9.95 5.73 -3.57
CA ASN A 53 9.69 6.94 -4.35
C ASN A 53 8.20 7.32 -4.39
N ILE A 54 7.36 6.67 -3.58
CA ILE A 54 5.91 6.92 -3.56
C ILE A 54 5.58 7.89 -2.43
N ASN A 55 4.80 8.93 -2.73
CA ASN A 55 4.33 9.89 -1.74
C ASN A 55 3.54 9.18 -0.63
N ASP A 56 3.65 9.69 0.59
CA ASP A 56 2.99 9.15 1.80
C ASP A 56 3.47 7.75 2.22
N VAL A 57 4.58 7.28 1.65
CA VAL A 57 5.33 6.11 2.12
C VAL A 57 6.54 6.55 2.92
N LYS A 58 6.72 5.94 4.09
CA LYS A 58 7.94 6.05 4.88
C LYS A 58 8.78 4.77 4.74
N TYR A 59 9.69 4.80 3.77
CA TYR A 59 10.67 3.74 3.59
C TYR A 59 11.82 3.86 4.60
N PHE A 60 12.25 2.74 5.16
CA PHE A 60 13.48 2.65 5.95
C PHE A 60 14.31 1.43 5.51
N PRO A 61 15.62 1.58 5.25
CA PRO A 61 16.44 0.47 4.81
C PRO A 61 16.63 -0.57 5.93
N LYS A 62 16.74 -1.84 5.54
CA LYS A 62 17.21 -2.91 6.44
C LYS A 62 18.62 -2.59 6.94
N LYS A 63 18.86 -2.86 8.22
CA LYS A 63 20.21 -2.88 8.81
C LYS A 63 20.91 -4.20 8.49
#